data_AF-A0A952AA69-F1
#
_entry.id   AF-A0A952AA69-F1
#
_cell.length_a   1.000
_cell.length_b   1.000
_cell.length_c   1.000
_cell.angle_alpha   90.00
_cell.angle_beta   90.00
_cell.angle_gamma   90.00
#
_symmetry.space_group_name_H-M   'P 1'
#
loop_
_entity.id
_entity.type
_entity.pdbx_description
1 polymer ?
#
loop_
_entity_poly.entity_id
_entity_poly.type
_entity_poly.pdbx_seq_one_letter_code
_entity_poly.pdbx_strand_id
1 'polypeptide(L)'
;MNLTVNKDDRFLPPVGTGRNFFLSASPGLPARIAVAALFLAAYLGLEWASFLHEYKGLPVTPWNPGLGALFALLIFAGRGSGLILFAGVIVAESLVLRSKLDWPLVLGVGAIVALSYSLAAATARRYFRLDIGLVHLRDVLVLLAVGVAGAAVNSVLLSAFFLAFGTFDVRDLPHASVPLLIGDIIGIAVTTPLILRFVFDRRHISLPALRSVLPEAALYIVVLVAALWVMAVSDGAPGFRFFYLLFVPTVIAAVRYGFDGACLALAVTQLGVVALLHINDYDARAFTELQMLMLVLTTTGLIVGVVVSERRTSDRLAREAEARLKVTEAEAAQAARFNLVSSMASTLAHEINQPMTAARALARSAQHILRTGGDQARADRNLSSAITEIDHISGVVRHMRDFLRRGRPHESTIEVREMLDQALTLVHTDASWNQVAVELNVPDTLPPIYGDRIQLQQVILNLVRNAMDAIASAHRTDGRIRVSAQQFDAPRRIEIAVSDNGSGVPDELAEKLFHPLSTSKNEGLGLGLPICASIMESHGGKIWLQSRAPGATEFRLSLPLGETRAV
;
A
#
# COMPACT_ATOMS: atom_id res chain seq x y z
N MET A 1 0.18 24.25 -23.90
CA MET A 1 0.10 22.98 -24.64
C MET A 1 -0.90 22.09 -23.90
N ASN A 2 -2.00 21.74 -24.56
CA ASN A 2 -3.19 21.14 -23.95
C ASN A 2 -2.88 19.80 -23.27
N LEU A 3 -3.06 19.75 -21.95
CA LEU A 3 -3.08 18.51 -21.18
C LEU A 3 -4.48 17.90 -21.28
N THR A 4 -4.59 16.86 -22.10
CA THR A 4 -5.69 15.91 -22.04
C THR A 4 -5.57 15.12 -20.74
N VAL A 5 -6.31 15.55 -19.72
CA VAL A 5 -6.51 14.82 -18.47
C VAL A 5 -7.21 13.50 -18.80
N ASN A 6 -6.51 12.40 -18.52
CA ASN A 6 -7.00 11.04 -18.68
C ASN A 6 -8.26 10.86 -17.80
N LYS A 7 -9.35 10.39 -18.42
CA LYS A 7 -10.71 10.38 -17.84
C LYS A 7 -11.06 9.07 -17.12
N ASP A 8 -10.06 8.35 -16.64
CA ASP A 8 -10.25 7.03 -16.02
C ASP A 8 -10.14 7.00 -14.49
N ASP A 9 -9.81 8.12 -13.83
CA ASP A 9 -9.98 8.25 -12.37
C ASP A 9 -11.44 8.56 -12.02
N ARG A 10 -12.32 7.60 -12.27
CA ARG A 10 -13.58 7.53 -11.54
C ARG A 10 -13.28 7.11 -10.12
N PHE A 11 -13.21 8.13 -9.25
CA PHE A 11 -13.58 8.05 -7.84
C PHE A 11 -14.48 6.83 -7.61
N LEU A 12 -13.97 5.84 -6.87
CA LEU A 12 -14.84 4.90 -6.18
C LEU A 12 -15.86 5.76 -5.42
N PRO A 13 -17.17 5.59 -5.65
CA PRO A 13 -18.14 6.31 -4.86
C PRO A 13 -17.85 6.01 -3.38
N PRO A 14 -18.10 6.96 -2.46
CA PRO A 14 -18.05 6.65 -1.04
C PRO A 14 -18.87 5.39 -0.83
N VAL A 15 -18.36 4.44 -0.04
CA VAL A 15 -19.01 3.18 0.31
C VAL A 15 -20.44 3.50 0.70
N GLY A 16 -21.32 3.39 -0.30
CA GLY A 16 -22.71 3.70 -0.15
C GLY A 16 -23.23 2.63 0.75
N THR A 17 -23.76 3.05 1.91
CA THR A 17 -24.72 2.29 2.69
C THR A 17 -25.57 1.48 1.72
N GLY A 18 -25.29 0.17 1.65
CA GLY A 18 -25.82 -0.71 0.63
C GLY A 18 -27.33 -0.49 0.54
N ARG A 19 -27.77 -0.01 -0.62
CA ARG A 19 -29.19 0.08 -0.94
C ARG A 19 -29.74 -1.35 -0.91
N ASN A 20 -30.31 -1.68 0.24
CA ASN A 20 -30.90 -2.95 0.61
C ASN A 20 -31.88 -3.45 -0.45
N PHE A 21 -31.70 -4.64 -1.02
CA PHE A 21 -32.80 -5.32 -1.71
C PHE A 21 -33.96 -5.66 -0.75
N PHE A 22 -33.67 -5.74 0.56
CA PHE A 22 -34.66 -5.93 1.62
C PHE A 22 -35.34 -4.63 2.11
N LEU A 23 -34.84 -3.44 1.75
CA LEU A 23 -35.41 -2.13 2.16
C LEU A 23 -35.57 -1.12 0.99
N SER A 24 -35.23 -1.45 -0.26
CA SER A 24 -35.51 -0.58 -1.41
C SER A 24 -36.89 -0.92 -1.96
N ALA A 25 -37.88 -0.10 -1.57
CA ALA A 25 -39.32 -0.26 -1.83
C ALA A 25 -39.84 -1.59 -1.26
N SER A 26 -40.65 -1.51 -0.20
CA SER A 26 -41.32 -2.64 0.45
C SER A 26 -41.65 -3.76 -0.56
N PRO A 27 -40.86 -4.86 -0.63
CA PRO A 27 -41.23 -5.97 -1.47
C PRO A 27 -42.63 -6.39 -1.04
N GLY A 28 -43.57 -6.46 -1.99
CA GLY A 28 -44.94 -6.84 -1.68
C GLY A 28 -44.97 -8.08 -0.80
N LEU A 29 -45.96 -8.21 0.08
CA LEU A 29 -46.18 -9.39 0.92
C LEU A 29 -45.83 -10.73 0.20
N PRO A 30 -46.24 -10.98 -1.07
CA PRO A 30 -45.87 -12.21 -1.79
C PRO A 30 -44.35 -12.41 -1.98
N ALA A 31 -43.58 -11.36 -2.26
CA ALA A 31 -42.13 -11.48 -2.44
C ALA A 31 -41.41 -11.79 -1.11
N ARG A 32 -41.87 -11.23 0.01
CA ARG A 32 -41.34 -11.55 1.35
C ARG A 32 -41.65 -12.99 1.75
N ILE A 33 -42.85 -13.47 1.43
CA ILE A 33 -43.26 -14.86 1.64
C ILE A 33 -42.43 -15.80 0.76
N ALA A 34 -42.21 -15.47 -0.52
CA ALA A 34 -41.40 -16.30 -1.41
C ALA A 34 -39.94 -16.43 -0.92
N VAL A 35 -39.33 -15.34 -0.45
CA VAL A 35 -37.98 -15.38 0.13
C VAL A 35 -37.95 -16.17 1.43
N ALA A 36 -38.94 -15.98 2.32
CA ALA A 36 -39.03 -16.76 3.55
C ALA A 36 -39.22 -18.26 3.26
N ALA A 37 -40.04 -18.62 2.27
CA ALA A 37 -40.26 -20.00 1.84
C ALA A 37 -39.00 -20.62 1.23
N LEU A 38 -38.25 -19.88 0.39
CA LEU A 38 -36.98 -20.32 -0.15
C LEU A 38 -35.96 -20.58 0.97
N PHE A 39 -35.90 -19.69 1.95
CA PHE A 39 -35.00 -19.84 3.10
C PHE A 39 -35.39 -21.04 3.96
N LEU A 40 -36.69 -21.24 4.19
CA LEU A 40 -37.23 -22.40 4.91
C LEU A 40 -36.92 -23.70 4.17
N ALA A 41 -37.07 -23.74 2.85
CA ALA A 41 -36.72 -24.90 2.04
C ALA A 41 -35.22 -25.22 2.10
N ALA A 42 -34.36 -24.19 2.03
CA ALA A 42 -32.92 -24.34 2.20
C ALA A 42 -32.56 -24.85 3.61
N TYR A 43 -33.22 -24.32 4.64
CA TYR A 43 -33.08 -24.78 6.03
C TYR A 43 -33.43 -26.26 6.17
N LEU A 44 -34.59 -26.69 5.65
CA LEU A 44 -35.03 -28.09 5.70
C LEU A 44 -34.08 -29.02 4.94
N GLY A 45 -33.54 -28.58 3.80
CA GLY A 45 -32.53 -29.33 3.05
C GLY A 45 -31.21 -29.48 3.82
N LEU A 46 -30.78 -28.43 4.53
CA LEU A 46 -29.59 -28.46 5.36
C LEU A 46 -29.77 -29.40 6.57
N GLU A 47 -30.90 -29.31 7.27
CA GLU A 47 -31.25 -30.19 8.38
C GLU A 47 -31.26 -31.65 7.95
N TRP A 48 -31.91 -31.95 6.81
CA TRP A 48 -31.95 -33.30 6.25
C TRP A 48 -30.55 -33.85 5.92
N ALA A 49 -29.67 -33.01 5.35
CA ALA A 49 -28.32 -33.40 5.00
C ALA A 49 -27.37 -33.52 6.21
N SER A 50 -27.73 -32.95 7.37
CA SER A 50 -26.91 -32.99 8.59
C SER A 50 -27.42 -33.99 9.64
N PHE A 51 -28.59 -34.59 9.43
CA PHE A 51 -29.21 -35.49 10.40
C PHE A 51 -28.54 -36.87 10.41
N LEU A 52 -27.92 -37.22 11.54
CA LEU A 52 -27.16 -38.46 11.70
C LEU A 52 -27.63 -39.32 12.88
N HIS A 53 -27.93 -38.73 14.03
CA HIS A 53 -28.26 -39.49 15.24
C HIS A 53 -29.39 -38.84 16.03
N GLU A 54 -30.16 -39.67 16.73
CA GLU A 54 -31.26 -39.24 17.61
C GLU A 54 -30.99 -39.79 19.03
N TYR A 55 -30.89 -38.91 20.03
CA TYR A 55 -30.77 -39.32 21.44
C TYR A 55 -32.10 -39.11 22.15
N LYS A 56 -32.78 -40.22 22.52
CA LYS A 56 -34.06 -40.20 23.26
C LYS A 56 -35.11 -39.23 22.67
N GLY A 57 -35.29 -39.21 21.35
CA GLY A 57 -36.28 -38.34 20.70
C GLY A 57 -35.75 -36.99 20.21
N LEU A 58 -34.54 -36.61 20.62
CA LEU A 58 -33.90 -35.36 20.24
C LEU A 58 -32.90 -35.56 19.09
N PRO A 59 -32.99 -34.78 18.01
CA PRO A 59 -31.98 -34.80 16.96
C PRO A 59 -30.65 -34.27 17.49
N VAL A 60 -29.59 -35.06 17.35
CA VAL A 60 -28.23 -34.63 17.68
C VAL A 60 -27.41 -34.66 16.39
N THR A 61 -27.13 -33.47 15.87
CA THR A 61 -26.37 -33.28 14.61
C THR A 61 -24.92 -32.88 14.88
N PRO A 62 -23.93 -33.42 14.14
CA PRO A 62 -22.51 -33.11 14.40
C PRO A 62 -22.20 -31.62 14.23
N TRP A 63 -22.94 -30.99 13.34
CA TRP A 63 -22.99 -29.55 13.15
C TRP A 63 -24.43 -29.17 12.77
N ASN A 64 -24.87 -27.97 13.13
CA ASN A 64 -26.20 -27.49 12.77
C ASN A 64 -26.13 -26.36 11.72
N PRO A 65 -25.94 -26.69 10.43
CA PRO A 65 -25.82 -25.67 9.38
C PRO A 65 -27.14 -24.93 9.15
N GLY A 66 -28.28 -25.59 9.37
CA GLY A 66 -29.60 -24.98 9.28
C GLY A 66 -29.75 -23.82 10.27
N LEU A 67 -29.40 -24.04 11.54
CA LEU A 67 -29.39 -23.00 12.56
C LEU A 67 -28.45 -21.86 12.21
N GLY A 68 -27.23 -22.15 11.74
CA GLY A 68 -26.27 -21.13 11.31
C GLY A 68 -26.82 -20.25 10.18
N ALA A 69 -27.57 -20.83 9.24
CA ALA A 69 -28.25 -20.08 8.21
C ALA A 69 -29.33 -19.15 8.79
N LEU A 70 -30.21 -19.67 9.64
CA LEU A 70 -31.25 -18.86 10.29
C LEU A 70 -30.65 -17.77 11.19
N PHE A 71 -29.51 -18.03 11.84
CA PHE A 71 -28.79 -17.03 12.61
C PHE A 71 -28.24 -15.90 11.73
N ALA A 72 -27.69 -16.23 10.54
CA ALA A 72 -27.33 -15.24 9.53
C ALA A 72 -28.52 -14.37 9.12
N LEU A 73 -29.68 -15.00 8.89
CA LEU A 73 -30.91 -14.28 8.58
C LEU A 73 -31.37 -13.39 9.74
N LEU A 74 -31.25 -13.83 10.99
CA LEU A 74 -31.58 -13.01 12.17
C LEU A 74 -30.67 -11.78 12.28
N ILE A 75 -29.37 -11.95 12.03
CA ILE A 75 -28.41 -10.83 12.00
C ILE A 75 -28.77 -9.86 10.87
N PHE A 76 -29.13 -10.37 9.70
CA PHE A 76 -29.44 -9.56 8.53
C PHE A 76 -30.84 -8.88 8.63
N ALA A 77 -31.92 -9.68 8.70
CA ALA A 77 -33.31 -9.23 8.61
C ALA A 77 -33.93 -8.70 9.92
N GLY A 78 -33.41 -9.12 11.09
CA GLY A 78 -33.79 -8.56 12.40
C GLY A 78 -35.03 -9.19 13.04
N ARG A 79 -35.70 -8.46 13.94
CA ARG A 79 -36.71 -9.00 14.88
C ARG A 79 -37.85 -9.81 14.24
N GLY A 80 -38.18 -9.55 12.97
CA GLY A 80 -39.24 -10.27 12.27
C GLY A 80 -38.89 -11.70 11.84
N SER A 81 -37.61 -12.07 11.78
CA SER A 81 -37.21 -13.43 11.33
C SER A 81 -37.18 -14.46 12.45
N GLY A 82 -37.41 -14.09 13.71
CA GLY A 82 -37.56 -15.04 14.82
C GLY A 82 -38.75 -15.99 14.62
N LEU A 83 -39.84 -15.49 14.03
CA LEU A 83 -40.99 -16.31 13.65
C LEU A 83 -40.67 -17.30 12.53
N ILE A 84 -39.73 -16.96 11.63
CA ILE A 84 -39.27 -17.87 10.57
C ILE A 84 -38.45 -18.99 11.19
N LEU A 85 -37.57 -18.69 12.16
CA LEU A 85 -36.83 -19.71 12.91
C LEU A 85 -37.78 -20.63 13.69
N PHE A 86 -38.77 -20.06 14.39
CA PHE A 86 -39.80 -20.83 15.10
C PHE A 86 -40.56 -21.79 14.16
N ALA A 87 -41.07 -21.27 13.04
CA ALA A 87 -41.75 -22.08 12.03
C ALA A 87 -40.82 -23.13 11.41
N GLY A 88 -39.56 -22.78 11.15
CA GLY A 88 -38.53 -23.69 10.64
C GLY A 88 -38.33 -24.88 11.54
N VAL A 89 -38.07 -24.65 12.83
CA VAL A 89 -37.85 -25.74 13.80
C VAL A 89 -39.06 -26.66 13.85
N ILE A 90 -40.28 -26.13 13.91
CA ILE A 90 -41.50 -26.96 13.96
C ILE A 90 -41.64 -27.82 12.69
N VAL A 91 -41.42 -27.22 11.52
CA VAL A 91 -41.54 -27.92 10.24
C VAL A 91 -40.42 -28.96 10.08
N ALA A 92 -39.21 -28.68 10.52
CA ALA A 92 -38.10 -29.63 10.52
C ALA A 92 -38.38 -30.82 11.44
N GLU A 93 -38.80 -30.55 12.69
CA GLU A 93 -39.18 -31.58 13.66
C GLU A 93 -40.29 -32.51 13.11
N SER A 94 -41.28 -31.92 12.44
CA SER A 94 -42.45 -32.66 11.92
C SER A 94 -42.17 -33.43 10.63
N LEU A 95 -41.45 -32.84 9.67
CA LEU A 95 -41.30 -33.39 8.31
C LEU A 95 -39.96 -34.08 8.08
N VAL A 96 -38.88 -33.56 8.65
CA VAL A 96 -37.51 -34.02 8.38
C VAL A 96 -37.08 -35.01 9.44
N LEU A 97 -37.22 -34.63 10.70
CA LEU A 97 -36.72 -35.37 11.86
C LEU A 97 -37.71 -36.45 12.31
N ARG A 98 -39.01 -36.27 12.00
CA ARG A 98 -40.12 -37.18 12.39
C ARG A 98 -40.03 -37.56 13.88
N SER A 99 -39.74 -36.59 14.73
CA SER A 99 -39.45 -36.85 16.14
C SER A 99 -40.65 -37.47 16.84
N LYS A 100 -40.37 -38.33 17.83
CA LYS A 100 -41.39 -38.98 18.66
C LYS A 100 -41.86 -38.10 19.83
N LEU A 101 -41.51 -36.82 19.82
CA LEU A 101 -41.85 -35.86 20.86
C LEU A 101 -43.32 -35.44 20.76
N ASP A 102 -43.96 -35.26 21.91
CA ASP A 102 -45.31 -34.72 21.94
C ASP A 102 -45.35 -33.27 21.44
N TRP A 103 -46.46 -32.87 20.81
CA TRP A 103 -46.64 -31.51 20.27
C TRP A 103 -46.30 -30.36 21.24
N PRO A 104 -46.63 -30.41 22.55
CA PRO A 104 -46.23 -29.38 23.50
C PRO A 104 -44.71 -29.25 23.66
N LEU A 105 -43.98 -30.37 23.59
CA LEU A 105 -42.52 -30.39 23.66
C LEU A 105 -41.92 -29.78 22.38
N VAL A 106 -42.43 -30.16 21.21
CA VAL A 106 -41.98 -29.60 19.92
C VAL A 106 -42.17 -28.07 19.87
N LEU A 107 -43.33 -27.58 20.29
CA LEU A 107 -43.60 -26.13 20.36
C LEU A 107 -42.69 -25.42 21.37
N GLY A 108 -42.41 -26.06 22.51
CA GLY A 108 -41.51 -25.54 23.54
C GLY A 108 -40.06 -25.43 23.05
N VAL A 109 -39.54 -26.49 22.41
CA VAL A 109 -38.21 -26.50 21.80
C VAL A 109 -38.09 -25.39 20.76
N GLY A 110 -39.05 -25.30 19.84
CA GLY A 110 -39.08 -24.24 18.83
C GLY A 110 -39.09 -22.84 19.45
N ALA A 111 -39.87 -22.62 20.51
CA ALA A 111 -39.93 -21.33 21.20
C ALA A 111 -38.59 -20.97 21.87
N ILE A 112 -37.97 -21.93 22.57
CA ILE A 112 -36.68 -21.71 23.26
C ILE A 112 -35.58 -21.37 22.26
N VAL A 113 -35.46 -22.15 21.18
CA VAL A 113 -34.48 -21.91 20.11
C VAL A 113 -34.72 -20.54 19.48
N ALA A 114 -35.97 -20.25 19.08
CA ALA A 114 -36.30 -18.98 18.43
C ALA A 114 -35.99 -17.77 19.32
N LEU A 115 -36.37 -17.81 20.60
CA LEU A 115 -36.13 -16.72 21.55
C LEU A 115 -34.64 -16.53 21.84
N SER A 116 -33.91 -17.61 22.11
CA SER A 116 -32.49 -17.57 22.47
C SER A 116 -31.65 -16.96 21.36
N TYR A 117 -31.80 -17.44 20.12
CA TYR A 117 -31.03 -16.92 18.99
C TYR A 117 -31.50 -15.57 18.49
N SER A 118 -32.80 -15.24 18.63
CA SER A 118 -33.27 -13.88 18.36
C SER A 118 -32.67 -12.87 19.34
N LEU A 119 -32.55 -13.23 20.62
CA LEU A 119 -31.91 -12.38 21.63
C LEU A 119 -30.42 -12.23 21.36
N ALA A 120 -29.73 -13.32 21.02
CA ALA A 120 -28.32 -13.29 20.65
C ALA A 120 -28.09 -12.38 19.43
N ALA A 121 -28.82 -12.58 18.33
CA ALA A 121 -28.72 -11.74 17.15
C ALA A 121 -29.06 -10.27 17.43
N ALA A 122 -30.09 -10.00 18.25
CA ALA A 122 -30.42 -8.64 18.68
C ALA A 122 -29.29 -8.00 19.49
N THR A 123 -28.60 -8.77 20.32
CA THR A 123 -27.44 -8.31 21.11
C THR A 123 -26.26 -7.95 20.21
N ALA A 124 -25.90 -8.83 19.27
CA ALA A 124 -24.85 -8.58 18.28
C ALA A 124 -25.10 -7.28 17.50
N ARG A 125 -26.34 -7.04 17.08
CA ARG A 125 -26.70 -5.85 16.30
C ARG A 125 -26.81 -4.59 17.14
N ARG A 126 -27.57 -4.64 18.24
CA ARG A 126 -27.95 -3.44 19.00
C ARG A 126 -26.84 -2.96 19.90
N TYR A 127 -26.14 -3.88 20.55
CA TYR A 127 -25.11 -3.55 21.53
C TYR A 127 -23.74 -3.43 20.87
N PHE A 128 -23.35 -4.44 20.08
CA PHE A 128 -22.02 -4.47 19.46
C PHE A 128 -21.94 -3.78 18.09
N ARG A 129 -23.08 -3.42 17.49
CA ARG A 129 -23.16 -2.79 16.15
C ARG A 129 -22.40 -3.61 15.10
N LEU A 130 -22.59 -4.93 15.12
CA LEU A 130 -21.92 -5.86 14.23
C LEU A 130 -22.13 -5.48 12.75
N ASP A 131 -21.04 -5.34 12.02
CA ASP A 131 -21.08 -5.15 10.57
C ASP A 131 -21.37 -6.48 9.87
N ILE A 132 -22.40 -6.49 9.02
CA ILE A 132 -22.82 -7.66 8.23
C ILE A 132 -21.71 -8.08 7.26
N GLY A 133 -20.88 -7.13 6.81
CA GLY A 133 -19.75 -7.39 5.95
C GLY A 133 -18.58 -8.09 6.65
N LEU A 134 -18.59 -8.26 7.99
CA LEU A 134 -17.53 -8.93 8.75
C LEU A 134 -16.11 -8.50 8.30
N VAL A 135 -15.92 -7.19 8.16
CA VAL A 135 -14.69 -6.63 7.55
C VAL A 135 -13.53 -6.65 8.54
N HIS A 136 -13.82 -6.54 9.84
CA HIS A 136 -12.82 -6.43 10.90
C HIS A 136 -12.80 -7.66 11.81
N LEU A 137 -11.67 -7.90 12.48
CA LEU A 137 -11.54 -8.99 13.45
C LEU A 137 -12.55 -8.87 14.59
N ARG A 138 -12.84 -7.64 15.01
CA ARG A 138 -13.86 -7.36 16.02
C ARG A 138 -15.22 -7.95 15.64
N ASP A 139 -15.66 -7.79 14.40
CA ASP A 139 -17.00 -8.22 13.97
C ASP A 139 -17.13 -9.75 13.99
N VAL A 140 -16.07 -10.46 13.56
CA VAL A 140 -16.01 -11.92 13.60
C VAL A 140 -15.93 -12.43 15.03
N LEU A 141 -15.09 -11.82 15.89
CA LEU A 141 -15.02 -12.21 17.30
C LEU A 141 -16.34 -11.97 18.04
N VAL A 142 -17.02 -10.85 17.76
CA VAL A 142 -18.36 -10.58 18.31
C VAL A 142 -19.36 -11.62 17.81
N LEU A 143 -19.35 -11.96 16.52
CA LEU A 143 -20.22 -13.00 15.96
C LEU A 143 -20.05 -14.32 16.70
N LEU A 144 -18.80 -14.77 16.86
CA LEU A 144 -18.47 -16.02 17.54
C LEU A 144 -18.83 -15.95 19.02
N ALA A 145 -18.48 -14.88 19.73
CA ALA A 145 -18.77 -14.75 21.16
C ALA A 145 -20.28 -14.74 21.45
N VAL A 146 -21.05 -13.99 20.65
CA VAL A 146 -22.51 -13.93 20.80
C VAL A 146 -23.17 -15.25 20.35
N GLY A 147 -22.64 -15.90 19.32
CA GLY A 147 -23.09 -17.23 18.89
C GLY A 147 -22.86 -18.30 19.96
N VAL A 148 -21.66 -18.35 20.55
CA VAL A 148 -21.31 -19.26 21.64
C VAL A 148 -22.16 -18.98 22.88
N ALA A 149 -22.32 -17.72 23.28
CA ALA A 149 -23.19 -17.36 24.40
C ALA A 149 -24.64 -17.75 24.13
N GLY A 150 -25.15 -17.50 22.92
CA GLY A 150 -26.48 -17.90 22.49
C GLY A 150 -26.70 -19.41 22.54
N ALA A 151 -25.73 -20.19 22.05
CA ALA A 151 -25.77 -21.65 22.09
C ALA A 151 -25.68 -22.20 23.53
N ALA A 152 -24.87 -21.58 24.40
CA ALA A 152 -24.80 -21.95 25.80
C ALA A 152 -26.13 -21.69 26.53
N VAL A 153 -26.73 -20.51 26.32
CA VAL A 153 -28.05 -20.18 26.88
C VAL A 153 -29.12 -21.13 26.35
N ASN A 154 -29.14 -21.41 25.04
CA ASN A 154 -30.07 -22.34 24.41
C ASN A 154 -29.94 -23.75 25.04
N SER A 155 -28.72 -24.27 25.13
CA SER A 155 -28.44 -25.59 25.70
C SER A 155 -28.90 -25.69 27.16
N VAL A 156 -28.66 -24.66 27.99
CA VAL A 156 -29.13 -24.62 29.39
C VAL A 156 -30.66 -24.58 29.47
N LEU A 157 -31.32 -23.75 28.65
CA LEU A 157 -32.78 -23.62 28.66
C LEU A 157 -33.48 -24.90 28.18
N LEU A 158 -32.97 -25.53 27.11
CA LEU A 158 -33.47 -26.81 26.64
C LEU A 158 -33.27 -27.90 27.70
N SER A 159 -32.10 -27.94 28.34
CA SER A 159 -31.82 -28.88 29.43
C SER A 159 -32.82 -28.74 30.59
N ALA A 160 -33.07 -27.49 31.02
CA ALA A 160 -34.04 -27.20 32.07
C ALA A 160 -35.47 -27.57 31.65
N PHE A 161 -35.82 -27.32 30.39
CA PHE A 161 -37.12 -27.68 29.82
C PHE A 161 -37.35 -29.20 29.84
N PHE A 162 -36.40 -30.00 29.35
CA PHE A 162 -36.54 -31.46 29.35
C PHE A 162 -36.57 -32.08 30.75
N LEU A 163 -35.85 -31.51 31.72
CA LEU A 163 -35.97 -31.91 33.14
C LEU A 163 -37.36 -31.60 33.70
N ALA A 164 -37.90 -30.42 33.40
CA ALA A 164 -39.20 -29.98 33.93
C ALA A 164 -40.36 -30.84 33.41
N PHE A 165 -40.26 -31.35 32.18
CA PHE A 165 -41.23 -32.27 31.59
C PHE A 165 -40.96 -33.76 31.88
N GLY A 166 -39.93 -34.07 32.68
CA GLY A 166 -39.60 -35.44 33.08
C GLY A 166 -39.14 -36.34 31.93
N THR A 167 -38.74 -35.76 30.80
CA THR A 167 -38.28 -36.51 29.62
C THR A 167 -36.86 -37.05 29.83
N PHE A 168 -36.01 -36.27 30.50
CA PHE A 168 -34.60 -36.59 30.78
C PHE A 168 -34.29 -36.64 32.27
N ASP A 169 -33.38 -37.54 32.67
CA ASP A 169 -32.76 -37.52 33.99
C ASP A 169 -31.52 -36.61 34.02
N VAL A 170 -31.09 -36.21 35.21
CA VAL A 170 -29.86 -35.40 35.41
C VAL A 170 -28.62 -36.09 34.79
N ARG A 171 -28.62 -37.42 34.72
CA ARG A 171 -27.53 -38.21 34.12
C ARG A 171 -27.51 -38.15 32.60
N ASP A 172 -28.64 -37.86 31.96
CA ASP A 172 -28.75 -37.75 30.50
C ASP A 172 -28.27 -36.40 29.97
N LEU A 173 -28.27 -35.37 30.82
CA LEU A 173 -27.96 -33.99 30.41
C LEU A 173 -26.60 -33.86 29.72
N PRO A 174 -25.48 -34.40 30.24
CA PRO A 174 -24.20 -34.24 29.56
C PRO A 174 -24.17 -34.92 28.19
N HIS A 175 -24.96 -35.99 28.00
CA HIS A 175 -25.01 -36.76 26.76
C HIS A 175 -25.83 -36.08 25.66
N ALA A 176 -26.81 -35.24 26.02
CA ALA A 176 -27.62 -34.49 25.05
C ALA A 176 -27.13 -33.04 24.90
N SER A 177 -26.83 -32.35 26.00
CA SER A 177 -26.58 -30.91 26.02
C SER A 177 -25.23 -30.51 25.44
N VAL A 178 -24.19 -31.33 25.64
CA VAL A 178 -22.83 -31.05 25.12
C VAL A 178 -22.77 -31.20 23.60
N PRO A 179 -23.23 -32.30 22.99
CA PRO A 179 -23.22 -32.42 21.53
C PRO A 179 -24.09 -31.39 20.82
N LEU A 180 -25.23 -31.02 21.41
CA LEU A 180 -26.12 -29.98 20.90
C LEU A 180 -25.44 -28.60 20.96
N LEU A 181 -24.80 -28.27 22.09
CA LEU A 181 -24.04 -27.03 22.25
C LEU A 181 -22.92 -26.90 21.20
N ILE A 182 -22.10 -27.95 21.04
CA ILE A 182 -20.96 -27.91 20.11
C ILE A 182 -21.45 -27.85 18.67
N GLY A 183 -22.50 -28.63 18.32
CA GLY A 183 -23.09 -28.64 16.99
C GLY A 183 -23.63 -27.26 16.58
N ASP A 184 -24.31 -26.57 17.49
CA ASP A 184 -24.81 -25.21 17.29
C ASP A 184 -23.67 -24.20 17.12
N ILE A 185 -22.60 -24.30 17.91
CA ILE A 185 -21.42 -23.42 17.80
C ILE A 185 -20.76 -23.59 16.43
N ILE A 186 -20.52 -24.82 15.98
CA ILE A 186 -19.90 -25.09 14.67
C ILE A 186 -20.82 -24.59 13.55
N GLY A 187 -22.12 -24.89 13.64
CA GLY A 187 -23.13 -24.44 12.68
C GLY A 187 -23.13 -22.93 12.50
N ILE A 188 -23.13 -22.19 13.62
CA ILE A 188 -23.05 -20.73 13.61
C ILE A 188 -21.71 -20.25 13.08
N ALA A 189 -20.59 -20.80 13.56
CA ALA A 189 -19.26 -20.35 13.20
C ALA A 189 -18.90 -20.58 11.72
N VAL A 190 -19.44 -21.63 11.09
CA VAL A 190 -19.15 -21.93 9.67
C VAL A 190 -20.21 -21.31 8.75
N THR A 191 -21.49 -21.57 9.03
CA THR A 191 -22.56 -21.26 8.08
C THR A 191 -22.97 -19.79 8.13
N THR A 192 -22.92 -19.18 9.32
CA THR A 192 -23.29 -17.76 9.47
C THR A 192 -22.39 -16.84 8.66
N PRO A 193 -21.05 -16.84 8.85
CA PRO A 193 -20.19 -15.93 8.10
C PRO A 193 -20.19 -16.25 6.61
N LEU A 194 -20.33 -17.52 6.21
CA LEU A 194 -20.48 -17.92 4.80
C LEU A 194 -21.70 -17.24 4.15
N ILE A 195 -22.88 -17.30 4.78
CA ILE A 195 -24.10 -16.71 4.24
C ILE A 195 -24.04 -15.19 4.27
N LEU A 196 -23.59 -14.61 5.40
CA LEU A 196 -23.44 -13.16 5.49
C LEU A 196 -22.52 -12.64 4.38
N ARG A 197 -21.41 -13.35 4.09
CA ARG A 197 -20.39 -12.91 3.15
C ARG A 197 -20.68 -13.17 1.67
N PHE A 198 -21.33 -14.28 1.34
CA PHE A 198 -21.53 -14.67 -0.07
C PHE A 198 -22.98 -14.49 -0.55
N VAL A 199 -23.96 -14.47 0.36
CA VAL A 199 -25.38 -14.31 0.00
C VAL A 199 -25.85 -12.88 0.23
N PHE A 200 -25.50 -12.28 1.36
CA PHE A 200 -26.01 -10.97 1.75
C PHE A 200 -25.07 -9.81 1.40
N ASP A 201 -23.77 -9.96 1.62
CA ASP A 201 -22.75 -9.02 1.17
C ASP A 201 -22.44 -9.27 -0.31
N ARG A 202 -23.12 -8.55 -1.21
CA ARG A 202 -23.00 -8.71 -2.68
C ARG A 202 -21.64 -8.23 -3.18
N ARG A 203 -20.56 -8.92 -2.85
CA ARG A 203 -19.29 -8.84 -3.58
C ARG A 203 -19.53 -9.44 -4.96
N HIS A 204 -19.59 -8.60 -6.00
CA HIS A 204 -19.66 -9.08 -7.37
C HIS A 204 -18.36 -9.84 -7.71
N ILE A 205 -18.40 -11.17 -7.60
CA ILE A 205 -17.35 -12.02 -8.13
C ILE A 205 -17.44 -11.97 -9.65
N SER A 206 -16.45 -11.38 -10.30
CA SER A 206 -16.40 -11.32 -11.76
C SER A 206 -16.06 -12.71 -12.33
N LEU A 207 -16.71 -13.09 -13.45
CA LEU A 207 -16.44 -14.37 -14.14
C LEU A 207 -14.94 -14.60 -14.46
N PRO A 208 -14.14 -13.59 -14.85
CA PRO A 208 -12.70 -13.75 -15.04
C PRO A 208 -11.97 -14.07 -13.74
N ALA A 209 -12.35 -13.45 -12.61
CA ALA A 209 -11.76 -13.75 -11.31
C ALA A 209 -12.09 -15.16 -10.83
N LEU A 210 -13.28 -15.68 -11.16
CA LEU A 210 -13.64 -17.06 -10.85
C LEU A 210 -12.76 -18.06 -11.64
N ARG A 211 -12.51 -17.79 -12.93
CA ARG A 211 -11.65 -18.64 -13.77
C ARG A 211 -10.21 -18.74 -13.27
N SER A 212 -9.65 -17.66 -12.72
CA SER A 212 -8.29 -17.70 -12.14
C SER A 212 -8.18 -18.57 -10.87
N VAL A 213 -9.28 -18.79 -10.15
CA VAL A 213 -9.29 -19.53 -8.88
C VAL A 213 -9.64 -21.01 -9.07
N LEU A 214 -10.29 -21.38 -10.18
CA LEU A 214 -10.70 -22.75 -10.49
C LEU A 214 -9.60 -23.83 -10.32
N PRO A 215 -8.38 -23.69 -10.87
CA PRO A 215 -7.36 -24.75 -10.73
C PRO A 215 -6.94 -24.97 -9.28
N GLU A 216 -6.93 -23.91 -8.48
CA GLU A 216 -6.59 -23.99 -7.07
C GLU A 216 -7.73 -24.56 -6.23
N ALA A 217 -8.97 -24.22 -6.56
CA ALA A 217 -10.15 -24.82 -5.95
C ALA A 217 -10.22 -26.33 -6.25
N ALA A 218 -9.87 -26.75 -7.48
CA ALA A 218 -9.77 -28.16 -7.83
C ALA A 218 -8.69 -28.87 -7.01
N LEU A 219 -7.49 -28.28 -6.88
CA LEU A 219 -6.43 -28.82 -6.04
C LEU A 219 -6.85 -28.92 -4.58
N TYR A 220 -7.56 -27.91 -4.07
CA TYR A 220 -8.12 -27.93 -2.72
C TYR A 220 -9.07 -29.12 -2.50
N ILE A 221 -10.00 -29.36 -3.44
CA ILE A 221 -10.92 -30.49 -3.37
C ILE A 221 -10.15 -31.81 -3.42
N VAL A 222 -9.14 -31.94 -4.29
CA VAL A 222 -8.30 -33.15 -4.37
C VAL A 222 -7.60 -33.43 -3.05
N VAL A 223 -6.99 -32.42 -2.42
CA VAL A 223 -6.31 -32.56 -1.12
C VAL A 223 -7.31 -32.92 -0.02
N LEU A 224 -8.49 -32.29 0.00
CA LEU A 224 -9.54 -32.60 0.95
C LEU A 224 -10.03 -34.04 0.81
N VAL A 225 -10.34 -34.48 -0.41
CA VAL A 225 -10.79 -35.86 -0.68
C VAL A 225 -9.71 -36.86 -0.31
N ALA A 226 -8.44 -36.58 -0.61
CA ALA A 226 -7.33 -37.44 -0.18
C ALA A 226 -7.21 -37.53 1.35
N ALA A 227 -7.36 -36.41 2.06
CA ALA A 227 -7.34 -36.39 3.53
C ALA A 227 -8.51 -37.18 4.13
N LEU A 228 -9.72 -37.01 3.60
CA LEU A 228 -10.90 -37.77 4.01
C LEU A 228 -10.76 -39.27 3.71
N TRP A 229 -10.16 -39.63 2.56
CA TRP A 229 -9.88 -41.02 2.19
C TRP A 229 -8.88 -41.67 3.14
N VAL A 230 -7.80 -40.97 3.52
CA VAL A 230 -6.85 -41.44 4.53
C VAL A 230 -7.53 -41.68 5.88
N MET A 231 -8.42 -40.77 6.29
CA MET A 231 -9.22 -40.95 7.50
C MET A 231 -10.10 -42.20 7.41
N ALA A 232 -10.81 -42.39 6.31
CA ALA A 232 -11.71 -43.54 6.08
C ALA A 232 -10.98 -44.89 6.12
N VAL A 233 -9.80 -45.00 5.46
CA VAL A 233 -9.07 -46.27 5.34
C VAL A 233 -8.34 -46.64 6.65
N SER A 234 -8.10 -45.68 7.53
CA SER A 234 -7.33 -45.87 8.77
C SER A 234 -8.10 -46.50 9.94
N ASP A 235 -9.25 -47.12 9.66
CA ASP A 235 -10.32 -47.59 10.56
C ASP A 235 -9.90 -48.61 11.67
N GLY A 236 -8.61 -48.94 11.77
CA GLY A 236 -8.04 -49.80 12.81
C GLY A 236 -7.31 -49.07 13.95
N ALA A 237 -7.20 -47.74 13.91
CA ALA A 237 -6.53 -46.96 14.95
C ALA A 237 -7.55 -46.38 15.96
N PRO A 238 -7.25 -46.38 17.28
CA PRO A 238 -8.11 -45.69 18.24
C PRO A 238 -8.08 -44.18 17.99
N GLY A 239 -9.25 -43.62 17.67
CA GLY A 239 -9.52 -42.18 17.54
C GLY A 239 -9.28 -41.61 16.13
N PHE A 240 -9.76 -40.38 15.89
CA PHE A 240 -9.64 -39.66 14.62
C PHE A 240 -8.25 -39.06 14.40
N ARG A 241 -7.20 -39.89 14.53
CA ARG A 241 -5.80 -39.44 14.52
C ARG A 241 -5.47 -38.57 13.32
N PHE A 242 -5.91 -38.92 12.12
CA PHE A 242 -5.59 -38.19 10.89
C PHE A 242 -6.42 -36.94 10.63
N PHE A 243 -7.30 -36.54 11.56
CA PHE A 243 -8.12 -35.33 11.41
C PHE A 243 -7.30 -34.06 11.18
N TYR A 244 -6.08 -33.98 11.72
CA TYR A 244 -5.20 -32.83 11.52
C TYR A 244 -4.86 -32.57 10.04
N LEU A 245 -5.00 -33.56 9.15
CA LEU A 245 -4.80 -33.38 7.71
C LEU A 245 -5.79 -32.37 7.11
N LEU A 246 -6.97 -32.21 7.70
CA LEU A 246 -8.01 -31.26 7.28
C LEU A 246 -7.64 -29.79 7.57
N PHE A 247 -6.68 -29.56 8.47
CA PHE A 247 -6.17 -28.21 8.73
C PHE A 247 -5.35 -27.67 7.56
N VAL A 248 -4.61 -28.53 6.87
CA VAL A 248 -3.72 -28.12 5.76
C VAL A 248 -4.49 -27.38 4.65
N PRO A 249 -5.52 -27.97 4.02
CA PRO A 249 -6.27 -27.26 2.97
C PRO A 249 -6.95 -26.01 3.53
N THR A 250 -7.50 -26.08 4.74
CA THR A 250 -8.18 -24.95 5.41
C THR A 250 -7.25 -23.76 5.65
N VAL A 251 -6.05 -24.01 6.18
CA VAL A 251 -5.03 -22.98 6.43
C VAL A 251 -4.51 -22.41 5.12
N ILE A 252 -4.26 -23.23 4.10
CA ILE A 252 -3.85 -22.74 2.77
C ILE A 252 -4.89 -21.79 2.19
N ALA A 253 -6.18 -22.15 2.25
CA ALA A 253 -7.26 -21.30 1.78
C ALA A 253 -7.34 -19.99 2.59
N ALA A 254 -7.21 -20.07 3.91
CA ALA A 254 -7.19 -18.90 4.80
C ALA A 254 -6.00 -17.96 4.52
N VAL A 255 -4.80 -18.51 4.32
CA VAL A 255 -3.59 -17.74 4.02
C VAL A 255 -3.66 -17.11 2.64
N ARG A 256 -4.22 -17.80 1.65
CA ARG A 256 -4.25 -17.35 0.26
C ARG A 256 -5.39 -16.39 -0.05
N TYR A 257 -6.56 -16.64 0.53
CA TYR A 257 -7.79 -15.89 0.23
C TYR A 257 -8.35 -15.16 1.45
N GLY A 258 -7.63 -15.16 2.58
CA GLY A 258 -8.07 -14.49 3.80
C GLY A 258 -9.32 -15.15 4.39
N PHE A 259 -10.21 -14.32 4.91
CA PHE A 259 -11.41 -14.75 5.62
C PHE A 259 -12.41 -15.44 4.71
N ASP A 260 -12.57 -14.94 3.48
CA ASP A 260 -13.50 -15.50 2.49
C ASP A 260 -13.09 -16.94 2.11
N GLY A 261 -11.77 -17.17 1.95
CA GLY A 261 -11.21 -18.50 1.73
C GLY A 261 -11.40 -19.44 2.91
N ALA A 262 -11.18 -18.94 4.13
CA ALA A 262 -11.40 -19.72 5.34
C ALA A 262 -12.86 -20.18 5.46
N CYS A 263 -13.83 -19.29 5.21
CA CYS A 263 -15.26 -19.63 5.28
C CYS A 263 -15.65 -20.73 4.28
N LEU A 264 -15.22 -20.59 3.02
CA LEU A 264 -15.50 -21.60 1.98
C LEU A 264 -14.83 -22.94 2.30
N ALA A 265 -13.54 -22.90 2.66
CA ALA A 265 -12.79 -24.09 2.98
C ALA A 265 -13.39 -24.84 4.18
N LEU A 266 -13.75 -24.11 5.24
CA LEU A 266 -14.42 -24.70 6.40
C LEU A 266 -15.75 -25.32 5.99
N ALA A 267 -16.61 -24.62 5.25
CA ALA A 267 -17.90 -25.16 4.81
C ALA A 267 -17.75 -26.47 4.03
N VAL A 268 -16.84 -26.52 3.06
CA VAL A 268 -16.59 -27.71 2.24
C VAL A 268 -15.96 -28.83 3.06
N THR A 269 -15.04 -28.50 3.97
CA THR A 269 -14.38 -29.49 4.84
C THR A 269 -15.38 -30.13 5.80
N GLN A 270 -16.22 -29.32 6.45
CA GLN A 270 -17.24 -29.84 7.38
C GLN A 270 -18.29 -30.69 6.67
N LEU A 271 -18.73 -30.30 5.46
CA LEU A 271 -19.59 -31.14 4.62
C LEU A 271 -18.93 -32.48 4.29
N GLY A 272 -17.64 -32.48 3.95
CA GLY A 272 -16.88 -33.69 3.67
C GLY A 272 -16.76 -34.62 4.87
N VAL A 273 -16.55 -34.07 6.07
CA VAL A 273 -16.51 -34.84 7.32
C VAL A 273 -17.87 -35.46 7.62
N VAL A 274 -18.96 -34.71 7.46
CA VAL A 274 -20.33 -35.20 7.68
C VAL A 274 -20.71 -36.27 6.65
N ALA A 275 -20.32 -36.10 5.39
CA ALA A 275 -20.50 -37.13 4.37
C ALA A 275 -19.74 -38.42 4.72
N LEU A 276 -18.52 -38.30 5.26
CA LEU A 276 -17.74 -39.46 5.73
C LEU A 276 -18.45 -40.18 6.88
N LEU A 277 -19.06 -39.45 7.82
CA LEU A 277 -19.84 -40.03 8.91
C LEU A 277 -21.06 -40.81 8.40
N HIS A 278 -21.77 -40.26 7.42
CA HIS A 278 -22.93 -40.90 6.80
C HIS A 278 -22.60 -42.22 6.09
N ILE A 279 -21.39 -42.34 5.53
CA ILE A 279 -20.99 -43.51 4.74
C ILE A 279 -20.53 -44.68 5.63
N ASN A 280 -19.97 -44.38 6.81
CA ASN A 280 -19.28 -45.39 7.65
C ASN A 280 -19.99 -45.71 8.97
N ASP A 281 -21.21 -45.19 9.20
CA ASP A 281 -22.06 -45.52 10.37
C ASP A 281 -21.33 -45.47 11.74
N TYR A 282 -20.54 -44.42 11.98
CA TYR A 282 -19.75 -44.26 13.21
C TYR A 282 -20.59 -44.19 14.50
N ASP A 283 -20.04 -44.76 15.58
CA ASP A 283 -20.65 -44.82 16.93
C ASP A 283 -20.81 -43.44 17.63
N ALA A 284 -21.77 -43.35 18.56
CA ALA A 284 -22.09 -42.12 19.31
C ALA A 284 -20.93 -41.52 20.13
N ARG A 285 -19.91 -42.32 20.52
CA ARG A 285 -18.70 -41.78 21.19
C ARG A 285 -17.74 -41.11 20.21
N ALA A 286 -17.64 -41.65 19.00
CA ALA A 286 -16.83 -41.09 17.93
C ALA A 286 -17.38 -39.71 17.50
N PHE A 287 -18.71 -39.55 17.59
CA PHE A 287 -19.39 -38.30 17.33
C PHE A 287 -18.88 -37.11 18.14
N THR A 288 -18.81 -37.23 19.48
CA THR A 288 -18.39 -36.11 20.35
C THR A 288 -16.90 -35.77 20.19
N GLU A 289 -16.05 -36.79 20.00
CA GLU A 289 -14.61 -36.59 19.74
C GLU A 289 -14.41 -35.79 18.44
N LEU A 290 -15.12 -36.16 17.38
CA LEU A 290 -15.06 -35.47 16.10
C LEU A 290 -15.61 -34.05 16.15
N GLN A 291 -16.70 -33.82 16.88
CA GLN A 291 -17.25 -32.47 17.09
C GLN A 291 -16.23 -31.52 17.73
N MET A 292 -15.50 -31.98 18.75
CA MET A 292 -14.44 -31.18 19.36
C MET A 292 -13.34 -30.83 18.36
N LEU A 293 -12.93 -31.79 17.52
CA LEU A 293 -11.94 -31.55 16.48
C LEU A 293 -12.45 -30.58 15.39
N MET A 294 -13.70 -30.72 14.96
CA MET A 294 -14.36 -29.80 14.02
C MET A 294 -14.47 -28.38 14.57
N LEU A 295 -14.73 -28.23 15.89
CA LEU A 295 -14.74 -26.94 16.57
C LEU A 295 -13.35 -26.30 16.58
N VAL A 296 -12.30 -27.06 16.88
CA VAL A 296 -10.91 -26.58 16.86
C VAL A 296 -10.50 -26.15 15.45
N LEU A 297 -10.82 -26.95 14.43
CA LEU A 297 -10.58 -26.62 13.02
C LEU A 297 -11.28 -25.34 12.61
N THR A 298 -12.57 -25.20 12.95
CA THR A 298 -13.38 -24.02 12.64
C THR A 298 -12.81 -22.77 13.30
N THR A 299 -12.53 -22.84 14.60
CA THR A 299 -11.99 -21.71 15.36
C THR A 299 -10.64 -21.28 14.80
N THR A 300 -9.74 -22.24 14.54
CA THR A 300 -8.40 -21.97 14.00
C THR A 300 -8.47 -21.41 12.59
N GLY A 301 -9.28 -22.01 11.71
CA GLY A 301 -9.43 -21.58 10.32
C GLY A 301 -9.98 -20.15 10.21
N LEU A 302 -11.01 -19.82 11.00
CA LEU A 302 -11.56 -18.45 11.03
C LEU A 302 -10.54 -17.45 11.57
N ILE A 303 -9.88 -17.75 12.70
CA ILE A 303 -8.88 -16.84 13.29
C ILE A 303 -7.75 -16.57 12.28
N VAL A 304 -7.19 -17.62 11.66
CA VAL A 304 -6.13 -17.45 10.64
C VAL A 304 -6.64 -16.62 9.46
N GLY A 305 -7.85 -16.92 8.95
CA GLY A 305 -8.43 -16.19 7.81
C GLY A 305 -8.61 -14.70 8.09
N VAL A 306 -9.08 -14.36 9.30
CA VAL A 306 -9.26 -12.97 9.72
C VAL A 306 -7.92 -12.26 9.91
N VAL A 307 -6.98 -12.85 10.65
CA VAL A 307 -5.66 -12.23 10.89
C VAL A 307 -4.94 -11.94 9.57
N VAL A 308 -5.00 -12.87 8.62
CA VAL A 308 -4.44 -12.68 7.27
C VAL A 308 -5.14 -11.53 6.54
N SER A 309 -6.46 -11.40 6.67
CA SER A 309 -7.24 -10.34 6.02
C SER A 309 -6.94 -8.95 6.60
N GLU A 310 -6.85 -8.83 7.92
CA GLU A 310 -6.47 -7.58 8.58
C GLU A 310 -5.04 -7.19 8.23
N ARG A 311 -4.09 -8.14 8.27
CA ARG A 311 -2.70 -7.88 7.90
C ARG A 311 -2.58 -7.38 6.46
N ARG A 312 -3.25 -8.03 5.51
CA ARG A 312 -3.25 -7.60 4.09
C ARG A 312 -3.84 -6.20 3.92
N THR A 313 -4.90 -5.89 4.65
CA THR A 313 -5.54 -4.57 4.61
C THR A 313 -4.61 -3.51 5.20
N SER A 314 -3.97 -3.82 6.33
CA SER A 314 -2.98 -2.94 6.97
C SER A 314 -1.77 -2.68 6.06
N ASP A 315 -1.18 -3.72 5.47
CA ASP A 315 -0.05 -3.60 4.55
C ASP A 315 -0.41 -2.75 3.32
N ARG A 316 -1.62 -2.91 2.78
CA ARG A 316 -2.12 -2.10 1.67
C ARG A 316 -2.25 -0.64 2.06
N LEU A 317 -2.89 -0.34 3.19
CA LEU A 317 -3.08 1.02 3.68
C LEU A 317 -1.73 1.69 3.99
N ALA A 318 -0.76 0.94 4.54
CA ALA A 318 0.59 1.43 4.80
C ALA A 318 1.31 1.83 3.49
N ARG A 319 1.24 0.99 2.45
CA ARG A 319 1.82 1.30 1.13
C ARG A 319 1.15 2.50 0.47
N GLU A 320 -0.17 2.60 0.55
CA GLU A 320 -0.91 3.75 0.03
C GLU A 320 -0.54 5.05 0.78
N ALA A 321 -0.37 4.98 2.11
CA ALA A 321 0.09 6.11 2.91
C ALA A 321 1.53 6.51 2.56
N GLU A 322 2.46 5.55 2.41
CA GLU A 322 3.84 5.83 2.00
C GLU A 322 3.91 6.48 0.61
N ALA A 323 3.13 5.98 -0.36
CA ALA A 323 3.06 6.56 -1.69
C ALA A 323 2.55 8.01 -1.65
N ARG A 324 1.53 8.29 -0.82
CA ARG A 324 1.01 9.66 -0.63
C ARG A 324 2.04 10.57 0.01
N LEU A 325 2.77 10.09 1.03
CA LEU A 325 3.83 10.87 1.69
C LEU A 325 4.91 11.28 0.69
N LYS A 326 5.41 10.35 -0.15
CA LYS A 326 6.40 10.67 -1.19
C LYS A 326 5.94 11.76 -2.16
N VAL A 327 4.66 11.75 -2.54
CA VAL A 327 4.08 12.81 -3.39
C VAL A 327 4.08 14.15 -2.66
N THR A 328 3.61 14.18 -1.41
CA THR A 328 3.56 15.43 -0.62
C THR A 328 4.92 16.01 -0.31
N GLU A 329 5.94 15.19 -0.01
CA GLU A 329 7.32 15.65 0.19
C GLU A 329 7.88 16.28 -1.08
N ALA A 330 7.62 15.67 -2.23
CA ALA A 330 8.08 16.17 -3.51
C ALA A 330 7.39 17.49 -3.91
N GLU A 331 6.12 17.69 -3.52
CA GLU A 331 5.40 18.97 -3.68
C GLU A 331 5.93 20.04 -2.73
N ALA A 332 6.17 19.70 -1.46
CA ALA A 332 6.74 20.60 -0.46
C ALA A 332 8.14 21.09 -0.86
N ALA A 333 8.99 20.20 -1.36
CA ALA A 333 10.32 20.56 -1.87
C ALA A 333 10.23 21.54 -3.06
N GLN A 334 9.25 21.35 -3.95
CA GLN A 334 9.02 22.26 -5.08
C GLN A 334 8.54 23.63 -4.60
N ALA A 335 7.60 23.67 -3.66
CA ALA A 335 7.13 24.92 -3.05
C ALA A 335 8.27 25.67 -2.34
N ALA A 336 9.15 24.96 -1.64
CA ALA A 336 10.31 25.54 -0.98
C ALA A 336 11.26 26.21 -2.00
N ARG A 337 11.58 25.53 -3.11
CA ARG A 337 12.40 26.11 -4.20
C ARG A 337 11.74 27.35 -4.83
N PHE A 338 10.43 27.28 -5.07
CA PHE A 338 9.68 28.42 -5.60
C PHE A 338 9.69 29.62 -4.64
N ASN A 339 9.47 29.39 -3.34
CA ASN A 339 9.49 30.44 -2.32
C ASN A 339 10.87 31.09 -2.20
N LEU A 340 11.95 30.31 -2.32
CA LEU A 340 13.31 30.84 -2.36
C LEU A 340 13.54 31.76 -3.58
N VAL A 341 13.08 31.37 -4.77
CA VAL A 341 13.19 32.27 -5.94
C VAL A 341 12.30 33.51 -5.77
N SER A 342 11.09 33.34 -5.23
CA SER A 342 10.15 34.43 -5.02
C SER A 342 10.65 35.46 -3.99
N SER A 343 11.32 35.03 -2.92
CA SER A 343 11.89 35.94 -1.92
C SER A 343 13.08 36.73 -2.48
N MET A 344 13.67 36.26 -3.58
CA MET A 344 14.84 36.85 -4.23
C MET A 344 14.50 37.61 -5.53
N ALA A 345 13.21 37.82 -5.81
CA ALA A 345 12.75 38.46 -7.05
C ALA A 345 13.34 39.86 -7.26
N SER A 346 13.49 40.65 -6.19
CA SER A 346 14.09 41.99 -6.26
C SER A 346 15.57 41.93 -6.64
N THR A 347 16.32 41.01 -6.05
CA THR A 347 17.75 40.83 -6.32
C THR A 347 17.98 40.28 -7.73
N LEU A 348 17.15 39.36 -8.20
CA LEU A 348 17.16 38.87 -9.58
C LEU A 348 16.86 40.00 -10.58
N ALA A 349 15.87 40.85 -10.28
CA ALA A 349 15.59 42.02 -11.10
C ALA A 349 16.81 42.95 -11.15
N HIS A 350 17.50 43.15 -10.04
CA HIS A 350 18.72 43.96 -9.99
C HIS A 350 19.85 43.37 -10.84
N GLU A 351 20.11 42.07 -10.71
CA GLU A 351 21.19 41.38 -11.42
C GLU A 351 20.92 41.22 -12.93
N ILE A 352 19.65 41.25 -13.36
CA ILE A 352 19.28 41.35 -14.79
C ILE A 352 19.44 42.80 -15.29
N ASN A 353 19.05 43.78 -14.47
CA ASN A 353 19.05 45.19 -14.88
C ASN A 353 20.46 45.78 -15.04
N GLN A 354 21.44 45.30 -14.26
CA GLN A 354 22.85 45.73 -14.35
C GLN A 354 23.47 45.47 -15.75
N PRO A 355 23.62 44.22 -16.22
CA PRO A 355 24.16 43.92 -17.55
C PRO A 355 23.30 44.49 -18.67
N MET A 356 21.97 44.59 -18.47
CA MET A 356 21.08 45.22 -19.45
C MET A 356 21.40 46.70 -19.64
N THR A 357 21.71 47.40 -18.54
CA THR A 357 22.10 48.81 -18.58
C THR A 357 23.46 48.98 -19.27
N ALA A 358 24.42 48.11 -18.96
CA ALA A 358 25.75 48.10 -19.58
C ALA A 358 25.69 47.82 -21.09
N ALA A 359 24.97 46.77 -21.50
CA ALA A 359 24.76 46.42 -22.91
C ALA A 359 24.16 47.58 -23.71
N ARG A 360 23.15 48.25 -23.14
CA ARG A 360 22.50 49.40 -23.77
C ARG A 360 23.45 50.60 -23.88
N ALA A 361 24.31 50.85 -22.89
CA ALA A 361 25.29 51.91 -22.93
C ALA A 361 26.37 51.64 -24.00
N LEU A 362 26.88 50.41 -24.07
CA LEU A 362 27.85 49.96 -25.07
C LEU A 362 27.30 50.07 -26.50
N ALA A 363 26.06 49.60 -26.72
CA ALA A 363 25.40 49.71 -28.02
C ALA A 363 25.16 51.17 -28.44
N ARG A 364 24.77 52.05 -27.50
CA ARG A 364 24.65 53.50 -27.77
C ARG A 364 25.99 54.15 -28.12
N SER A 365 27.05 53.75 -27.42
CA SER A 365 28.41 54.22 -27.70
C SER A 365 28.86 53.81 -29.10
N ALA A 366 28.66 52.54 -29.46
CA ALA A 366 28.94 52.05 -30.82
C ALA A 366 28.16 52.81 -31.90
N GLN A 367 26.85 53.03 -31.69
CA GLN A 367 26.03 53.83 -32.61
C GLN A 367 26.54 55.26 -32.78
N HIS A 368 26.97 55.91 -31.69
CA HIS A 368 27.50 57.27 -31.76
C HIS A 368 28.79 57.32 -32.58
N ILE A 369 29.73 56.40 -32.32
CA ILE A 369 31.00 56.28 -33.04
C ILE A 369 30.77 56.06 -34.54
N LEU A 370 29.85 55.17 -34.91
CA LEU A 370 29.54 54.89 -36.33
C LEU A 370 28.92 56.10 -37.04
N ARG A 371 28.09 56.90 -36.35
CA ARG A 371 27.45 58.09 -36.93
C ARG A 371 28.38 59.27 -37.12
N THR A 372 29.40 59.41 -36.27
CA THR A 372 30.37 60.52 -36.35
C THR A 372 31.60 60.18 -37.21
N GLY A 373 31.64 58.99 -37.82
CA GLY A 373 32.77 58.53 -38.62
C GLY A 373 34.00 58.17 -37.80
N GLY A 374 33.82 57.78 -36.53
CA GLY A 374 34.89 57.37 -35.63
C GLY A 374 35.44 55.96 -35.89
N ASP A 375 36.34 55.50 -35.02
CA ASP A 375 37.01 54.20 -35.13
C ASP A 375 36.01 53.02 -35.17
N GLN A 376 35.85 52.42 -36.35
CA GLN A 376 34.97 51.26 -36.57
C GLN A 376 35.39 50.05 -35.73
N ALA A 377 36.68 49.82 -35.50
CA ALA A 377 37.14 48.70 -34.69
C ALA A 377 36.72 48.86 -33.22
N ARG A 378 36.65 50.11 -32.73
CA ARG A 378 36.13 50.41 -31.39
C ARG A 378 34.61 50.22 -31.30
N ALA A 379 33.87 50.57 -32.35
CA ALA A 379 32.43 50.32 -32.40
C ALA A 379 32.11 48.82 -32.39
N ASP A 380 32.86 48.02 -33.14
CA ASP A 380 32.70 46.57 -33.21
C ASP A 380 33.04 45.87 -31.88
N ARG A 381 34.11 46.30 -31.19
CA ARG A 381 34.41 45.85 -29.82
C ARG A 381 33.27 46.16 -28.84
N ASN A 382 32.71 47.37 -28.90
CA ASN A 382 31.59 47.75 -28.02
C ASN A 382 30.32 46.91 -28.29
N LEU A 383 30.02 46.60 -29.56
CA LEU A 383 28.91 45.72 -29.91
C LEU A 383 29.16 44.28 -29.43
N SER A 384 30.39 43.78 -29.59
CA SER A 384 30.78 42.46 -29.10
C SER A 384 30.62 42.34 -27.58
N SER A 385 31.08 43.33 -26.81
CA SER A 385 30.87 43.39 -25.37
C SER A 385 29.39 43.49 -24.98
N ALA A 386 28.57 44.23 -25.76
CA ALA A 386 27.12 44.30 -25.51
C ALA A 386 26.44 42.93 -25.73
N ILE A 387 26.89 42.15 -26.71
CA ILE A 387 26.40 40.78 -26.93
C ILE A 387 26.78 39.88 -25.75
N THR A 388 28.02 39.97 -25.25
CA THR A 388 28.46 39.24 -24.06
C THR A 388 27.57 39.51 -22.84
N GLU A 389 27.19 40.76 -22.59
CA GLU A 389 26.27 41.12 -21.50
C GLU A 389 24.84 40.56 -21.70
N ILE A 390 24.36 40.48 -22.95
CA ILE A 390 23.06 39.88 -23.27
C ILE A 390 23.09 38.36 -23.08
N ASP A 391 24.20 37.72 -23.45
CA ASP A 391 24.42 36.29 -23.21
C ASP A 391 24.50 35.98 -21.72
N HIS A 392 25.09 36.87 -20.92
CA HIS A 392 25.10 36.79 -19.47
C HIS A 392 23.66 36.78 -18.89
N ILE A 393 22.80 37.73 -19.29
CA ILE A 393 21.38 37.76 -18.89
C ILE A 393 20.67 36.46 -19.26
N SER A 394 20.92 35.96 -20.47
CA SER A 394 20.33 34.72 -20.98
C SER A 394 20.75 33.49 -20.15
N GLY A 395 21.99 33.50 -19.64
CA GLY A 395 22.50 32.52 -18.67
C GLY A 395 21.76 32.57 -17.34
N VAL A 396 21.61 33.75 -16.73
CA VAL A 396 20.91 33.94 -15.44
C VAL A 396 19.46 33.43 -15.52
N VAL A 397 18.73 33.79 -16.58
CA VAL A 397 17.35 33.34 -16.78
C VAL A 397 17.25 31.83 -17.01
N ARG A 398 18.21 31.23 -17.71
CA ARG A 398 18.28 29.78 -17.91
C ARG A 398 18.49 29.06 -16.59
N HIS A 399 19.45 29.51 -15.77
CA HIS A 399 19.74 28.93 -14.46
C HIS A 399 18.54 29.00 -13.50
N MET A 400 17.83 30.13 -13.46
CA MET A 400 16.61 30.26 -12.66
C MET A 400 15.54 29.26 -13.09
N ARG A 401 15.34 29.12 -14.40
CA ARG A 401 14.37 28.18 -14.96
C ARG A 401 14.75 26.73 -14.68
N ASP A 402 16.03 26.39 -14.75
CA ASP A 402 16.52 25.04 -14.46
C ASP A 402 16.41 24.70 -12.96
N PHE A 403 16.63 25.66 -12.06
CA PHE A 403 16.39 25.49 -10.62
C PHE A 403 14.90 25.25 -10.29
N LEU A 404 14.00 25.93 -11.01
CA LEU A 404 12.54 25.82 -10.84
C LEU A 404 11.93 24.59 -11.54
N ARG A 405 12.58 24.06 -12.58
CA ARG A 405 12.01 22.99 -13.40
C ARG A 405 12.18 21.65 -12.70
N ARG A 406 11.06 20.98 -12.48
CA ARG A 406 11.03 19.52 -12.29
C ARG A 406 11.46 18.88 -13.62
N GLY A 407 12.63 18.29 -13.65
CA GLY A 407 13.07 17.46 -14.77
C GLY A 407 14.06 16.44 -14.25
N ARG A 408 13.80 15.16 -14.52
CA ARG A 408 14.89 14.18 -14.51
C ARG A 408 15.98 14.76 -15.41
N PRO A 409 17.24 14.84 -14.94
CA PRO A 409 18.35 15.24 -15.79
C PRO A 409 18.27 14.43 -17.09
N HIS A 410 18.70 14.96 -18.25
CA HIS A 410 18.78 14.13 -19.45
C HIS A 410 19.97 13.18 -19.26
N GLU A 411 19.74 12.15 -18.46
CA GLU A 411 20.77 11.26 -17.96
C GLU A 411 21.30 10.42 -19.12
N SER A 412 22.59 10.53 -19.34
CA SER A 412 23.33 9.81 -20.38
C SER A 412 24.67 9.36 -19.79
N THR A 413 25.28 8.40 -20.47
CA THR A 413 26.67 8.03 -20.22
C THR A 413 27.57 9.19 -20.67
N ILE A 414 28.42 9.68 -19.78
CA ILE A 414 29.29 10.83 -20.01
C ILE A 414 30.75 10.39 -19.87
N GLU A 415 31.51 10.64 -20.92
CA GLU A 415 32.97 10.58 -20.90
C GLU A 415 33.51 11.85 -20.22
N VAL A 416 34.10 11.69 -19.03
CA VAL A 416 34.51 12.82 -18.17
C VAL A 416 35.53 13.72 -18.86
N ARG A 417 36.52 13.15 -19.56
CA ARG A 417 37.51 13.92 -20.33
C ARG A 417 36.84 14.81 -21.38
N GLU A 418 35.99 14.22 -22.22
CA GLU A 418 35.32 14.93 -23.30
C GLU A 418 34.43 16.07 -22.76
N MET A 419 33.72 15.80 -21.66
CA MET A 419 32.91 16.81 -20.98
C MET A 419 33.76 17.99 -20.48
N LEU A 420 34.93 17.71 -19.88
CA LEU A 420 35.85 18.73 -19.39
C LEU A 420 36.48 19.53 -20.54
N ASP A 421 36.95 18.88 -21.60
CA ASP A 421 37.51 19.55 -22.78
C ASP A 421 36.50 20.54 -23.42
N GLN A 422 35.25 20.10 -23.58
CA GLN A 422 34.17 20.93 -24.10
C GLN A 422 33.88 22.13 -23.19
N ALA A 423 33.82 21.93 -21.87
CA ALA A 423 33.62 23.03 -20.91
C ALA A 423 34.77 24.03 -20.95
N LEU A 424 36.03 23.57 -21.01
CA LEU A 424 37.20 24.44 -21.02
C LEU A 424 37.35 25.21 -22.34
N THR A 425 36.91 24.64 -23.46
CA THR A 425 36.86 25.35 -24.75
C THR A 425 36.02 26.62 -24.68
N LEU A 426 34.90 26.60 -23.94
CA LEU A 426 33.98 27.73 -23.83
C LEU A 426 34.53 28.91 -23.02
N VAL A 427 35.51 28.67 -22.14
CA VAL A 427 36.15 29.72 -21.31
C VAL A 427 37.52 30.11 -21.84
N HIS A 428 38.01 29.47 -22.91
CA HIS A 428 39.36 29.70 -23.44
C HIS A 428 39.56 31.16 -23.88
N THR A 429 38.56 31.76 -24.54
CA THR A 429 38.62 33.16 -24.98
C THR A 429 38.68 34.11 -23.79
N ASP A 430 37.82 33.90 -22.79
CA ASP A 430 37.77 34.71 -21.56
C ASP A 430 39.07 34.59 -20.77
N ALA A 431 39.60 33.37 -20.61
CA ALA A 431 40.87 33.12 -19.92
C ALA A 431 42.04 33.78 -20.64
N SER A 432 42.06 33.74 -21.98
CA SER A 432 43.09 34.40 -22.80
C SER A 432 43.06 35.92 -22.65
N TRP A 433 41.87 36.53 -22.64
CA TRP A 433 41.71 37.97 -22.40
C TRP A 433 42.15 38.38 -21.00
N ASN A 434 41.92 37.54 -19.99
CA ASN A 434 42.33 37.77 -18.61
C ASN A 434 43.76 37.33 -18.28
N GLN A 435 44.54 36.88 -19.27
CA GLN A 435 45.91 36.36 -19.10
C GLN A 435 46.03 35.21 -18.08
N VAL A 436 45.02 34.34 -18.02
CA VAL A 436 44.96 33.19 -17.12
C VAL A 436 45.28 31.91 -17.89
N ALA A 437 46.26 31.14 -17.43
CA ALA A 437 46.58 29.83 -17.99
C ALA A 437 45.65 28.75 -17.39
N VAL A 438 44.98 27.98 -18.25
CA VAL A 438 44.07 26.89 -17.85
C VAL A 438 44.69 25.55 -18.24
N GLU A 439 45.01 24.72 -17.25
CA GLU A 439 45.62 23.40 -17.42
C GLU A 439 44.60 22.29 -17.15
N LEU A 440 44.46 21.34 -18.10
CA LEU A 440 43.68 20.12 -17.89
C LEU A 440 44.62 18.94 -17.62
N ASN A 441 44.50 18.34 -16.43
CA ASN A 441 45.27 17.17 -16.01
C ASN A 441 44.34 16.01 -15.66
N VAL A 442 44.00 15.21 -16.66
CA VAL A 442 43.09 14.06 -16.54
C VAL A 442 43.84 12.82 -17.06
N PRO A 443 43.65 11.62 -16.47
CA PRO A 443 44.16 10.37 -17.03
C PRO A 443 43.51 10.04 -18.39
N ASP A 444 44.20 9.34 -19.28
CA ASP A 444 43.66 8.97 -20.61
C ASP A 444 42.44 8.05 -20.52
N THR A 445 42.34 7.26 -19.45
CA THR A 445 41.24 6.34 -19.18
C THR A 445 40.60 6.65 -17.83
N LEU A 446 39.36 7.16 -17.86
CA LEU A 446 38.47 7.23 -16.70
C LEU A 446 37.18 6.47 -17.04
N PRO A 447 36.56 5.76 -16.08
CA PRO A 447 35.26 5.15 -16.32
C PRO A 447 34.19 6.23 -16.57
N PRO A 448 33.20 5.96 -17.43
CA PRO A 448 32.14 6.92 -17.67
C PRO A 448 31.25 7.10 -16.43
N ILE A 449 30.67 8.29 -16.31
CA ILE A 449 29.67 8.63 -15.28
C ILE A 449 28.27 8.65 -15.92
N TYR A 450 27.23 8.57 -15.09
CA TYR A 450 25.84 8.69 -15.55
C TYR A 450 25.23 9.99 -15.02
N GLY A 451 24.67 10.81 -15.90
CA GLY A 451 24.16 12.12 -15.51
C GLY A 451 23.76 13.01 -16.68
N ASP A 452 23.38 14.25 -16.38
CA ASP A 452 23.12 15.27 -17.39
C ASP A 452 24.40 16.05 -17.68
N ARG A 453 24.89 15.85 -18.90
CA ARG A 453 26.14 16.44 -19.39
C ARG A 453 26.12 17.96 -19.29
N ILE A 454 25.00 18.61 -19.61
CA ILE A 454 24.89 20.07 -19.64
C ILE A 454 24.96 20.61 -18.21
N GLN A 455 24.26 19.97 -17.27
CA GLN A 455 24.30 20.38 -15.86
C GLN A 455 25.69 20.23 -15.26
N LEU A 456 26.38 19.12 -15.53
CA LEU A 456 27.75 18.90 -15.03
C LEU A 456 28.76 19.86 -15.69
N GLN A 457 28.66 20.13 -16.99
CA GLN A 457 29.48 21.17 -17.65
C GLN A 457 29.27 22.54 -17.00
N GLN A 458 28.03 22.87 -16.64
CA GLN A 458 27.71 24.12 -15.97
C GLN A 458 28.38 24.25 -14.59
N VAL A 459 28.46 23.14 -13.82
CA VAL A 459 29.21 23.12 -12.55
C VAL A 459 30.67 23.50 -12.80
N ILE A 460 31.31 22.89 -13.81
CA ILE A 460 32.71 23.15 -14.17
C ILE A 460 32.90 24.60 -14.62
N LEU A 461 32.07 25.09 -15.54
CA LEU A 461 32.13 26.46 -16.03
C LEU A 461 32.01 27.48 -14.90
N ASN A 462 31.10 27.24 -13.95
CA ASN A 462 30.89 28.12 -12.83
C ASN A 462 32.10 28.15 -11.87
N LEU A 463 32.72 26.99 -11.61
CA LEU A 463 33.94 26.92 -10.80
C LEU A 463 35.12 27.62 -11.49
N VAL A 464 35.30 27.43 -12.80
CA VAL A 464 36.39 28.07 -13.56
C VAL A 464 36.21 29.59 -13.65
N ARG A 465 34.98 30.08 -13.84
CA ARG A 465 34.69 31.53 -13.78
C ARG A 465 34.96 32.11 -12.40
N ASN A 466 34.54 31.41 -11.34
CA ASN A 466 34.84 31.83 -9.97
C ASN A 466 36.35 31.92 -9.71
N ALA A 467 37.13 30.98 -10.25
CA ALA A 467 38.59 31.00 -10.19
C ALA A 467 39.19 32.18 -10.96
N MET A 468 38.73 32.48 -12.18
CA MET A 468 39.18 33.65 -12.96
C MET A 468 38.92 34.96 -12.20
N ASP A 469 37.74 35.11 -11.60
CA ASP A 469 37.40 36.29 -10.82
C ASP A 469 38.28 36.43 -9.56
N ALA A 470 38.60 35.32 -8.90
CA ALA A 470 39.50 35.31 -7.73
C ALA A 470 40.93 35.70 -8.09
N ILE A 471 41.41 35.28 -9.27
CA ILE A 471 42.71 35.67 -9.82
C ILE A 471 42.73 37.16 -10.18
N ALA A 472 41.70 37.64 -10.87
CA ALA A 472 41.55 39.05 -11.23
C ALA A 472 41.51 39.95 -9.98
N SER A 473 40.74 39.56 -8.96
CA SER A 473 40.65 40.29 -7.69
C SER A 473 42.00 40.36 -6.96
N ALA A 474 42.82 39.32 -7.09
CA ALA A 474 44.17 39.28 -6.52
C ALA A 474 45.22 40.06 -7.34
N HIS A 475 44.85 40.65 -8.48
CA HIS A 475 45.74 41.38 -9.39
C HIS A 475 46.97 40.56 -9.82
N ARG A 476 46.79 39.24 -9.99
CA ARG A 476 47.87 38.30 -10.31
C ARG A 476 48.15 38.32 -11.81
N THR A 477 49.42 38.47 -12.19
CA THR A 477 49.87 38.43 -13.59
C THR A 477 50.33 37.04 -14.03
N ASP A 478 50.44 36.08 -13.09
CA ASP A 478 50.77 34.68 -13.30
C ASP A 478 49.58 33.74 -13.03
N GLY A 479 48.37 34.19 -13.38
CA GLY A 479 47.11 33.51 -13.13
C GLY A 479 47.08 32.09 -13.68
N ARG A 480 46.74 31.11 -12.85
CA ARG A 480 46.70 29.68 -13.19
C ARG A 480 45.48 29.00 -12.61
N ILE A 481 44.78 28.25 -13.45
CA ILE A 481 43.68 27.36 -13.09
C ILE A 481 44.05 25.95 -13.53
N ARG A 482 43.92 24.97 -12.63
CA ARG A 482 44.13 23.56 -12.92
C ARG A 482 42.84 22.80 -12.71
N VAL A 483 42.42 22.06 -13.73
CA VAL A 483 41.31 21.12 -13.64
C VAL A 483 41.87 19.70 -13.71
N SER A 484 41.55 18.86 -12.73
CA SER A 484 42.01 17.48 -12.70
C SER A 484 40.90 16.51 -12.32
N ALA A 485 41.00 15.25 -12.73
CA ALA A 485 40.04 14.22 -12.38
C ALA A 485 40.72 12.90 -12.05
N GLN A 486 40.24 12.20 -11.02
CA GLN A 486 40.80 10.93 -10.53
C GLN A 486 39.68 9.98 -10.09
N GLN A 487 39.88 8.67 -10.31
CA GLN A 487 39.01 7.63 -9.79
C GLN A 487 39.46 7.24 -8.37
N PHE A 488 38.48 6.99 -7.50
CA PHE A 488 38.67 6.38 -6.19
C PHE A 488 37.81 5.12 -6.10
N ASP A 489 38.35 4.04 -5.53
CA ASP A 489 37.67 2.73 -5.53
C ASP A 489 36.81 2.47 -4.27
N ALA A 490 37.04 3.19 -3.16
CA ALA A 490 36.32 2.99 -1.90
C ALA A 490 35.90 4.32 -1.24
N PRO A 491 34.60 4.72 -1.32
CA PRO A 491 33.59 4.23 -2.26
C PRO A 491 33.96 4.55 -3.73
N ARG A 492 33.47 3.73 -4.67
CA ARG A 492 33.75 3.85 -6.11
C ARG A 492 33.16 5.14 -6.68
N ARG A 493 34.01 6.09 -7.06
CA ARG A 493 33.62 7.42 -7.51
C ARG A 493 34.68 8.06 -8.40
N ILE A 494 34.29 9.09 -9.15
CA ILE A 494 35.21 10.05 -9.75
C ILE A 494 35.20 11.32 -8.92
N GLU A 495 36.39 11.84 -8.62
CA GLU A 495 36.56 13.18 -8.08
C GLU A 495 37.16 14.09 -9.15
N ILE A 496 36.57 15.27 -9.33
CA ILE A 496 37.11 16.35 -10.16
C ILE A 496 37.53 17.49 -9.23
N ALA A 497 38.72 18.05 -9.43
CA ALA A 497 39.24 19.18 -8.68
C ALA A 497 39.46 20.37 -9.63
N VAL A 498 39.02 21.55 -9.20
CA VAL A 498 39.28 22.84 -9.85
C VAL A 498 40.08 23.68 -8.85
N SER A 499 41.34 23.94 -9.17
CA SER A 499 42.28 24.64 -8.30
C SER A 499 42.76 25.92 -8.98
N ASP A 500 42.88 27.02 -8.22
CA ASP A 500 43.37 28.31 -8.71
C ASP A 500 44.43 28.90 -7.78
N ASN A 501 45.18 29.90 -8.29
CA ASN A 501 46.16 30.67 -7.52
C ASN A 501 45.69 32.10 -7.20
N GLY A 502 44.38 32.28 -7.02
CA GLY A 502 43.74 33.56 -6.72
C GLY A 502 43.78 33.95 -5.25
N SER A 503 42.89 34.86 -4.84
CA SER A 503 42.87 35.48 -3.51
C SER A 503 42.57 34.52 -2.34
N GLY A 504 42.14 33.28 -2.60
CA GLY A 504 41.63 32.37 -1.58
C GLY A 504 40.19 32.70 -1.15
N VAL A 505 39.67 31.88 -0.23
CA VAL A 505 38.34 32.06 0.39
C VAL A 505 38.53 32.46 1.87
N PRO A 506 37.98 33.60 2.32
CA PRO A 506 38.00 33.98 3.74
C PRO A 506 37.27 32.98 4.64
N ASP A 507 37.75 32.77 5.86
CA ASP A 507 37.20 31.80 6.82
C ASP A 507 35.71 32.02 7.12
N GLU A 508 35.30 33.28 7.23
CA GLU A 508 33.90 33.67 7.49
C GLU A 508 32.95 33.29 6.35
N LEU A 509 33.47 33.19 5.12
CA LEU A 509 32.70 32.82 3.94
C LEU A 509 32.70 31.30 3.72
N ALA A 510 33.78 30.61 4.11
CA ALA A 510 33.98 29.19 3.84
C ALA A 510 32.86 28.29 4.41
N GLU A 511 32.29 28.65 5.58
CA GLU A 511 31.15 27.93 6.17
C GLU A 511 29.83 28.17 5.45
N LYS A 512 29.72 29.28 4.70
CA LYS A 512 28.47 29.72 4.07
C LYS A 512 28.49 29.60 2.54
N LEU A 513 29.60 29.26 1.91
CA LEU A 513 29.78 29.25 0.45
C LEU A 513 28.68 28.53 -0.35
N PHE A 514 28.09 27.47 0.20
CA PHE A 514 27.04 26.70 -0.46
C PHE A 514 25.62 27.12 -0.04
N HIS A 515 25.49 28.07 0.88
CA HIS A 515 24.22 28.72 1.20
C HIS A 515 23.88 29.78 0.14
N PRO A 516 22.59 29.88 -0.26
CA PRO A 516 22.13 30.95 -1.14
C PRO A 516 22.58 32.33 -0.64
N LEU A 517 22.98 33.21 -1.56
CA LEU A 517 23.41 34.59 -1.31
C LEU A 517 24.74 34.74 -0.55
N SER A 518 25.49 33.66 -0.35
CA SER A 518 26.84 33.76 0.19
C SER A 518 27.81 34.16 -0.92
N THR A 519 28.26 35.41 -0.89
CA THR A 519 29.18 35.99 -1.88
C THR A 519 30.08 37.01 -1.20
N SER A 520 31.36 37.04 -1.60
CA SER A 520 32.30 38.11 -1.25
C SER A 520 32.45 39.15 -2.38
N LYS A 521 31.73 38.99 -3.49
CA LYS A 521 31.82 39.86 -4.67
C LYS A 521 30.75 40.97 -4.60
N ASN A 522 31.15 42.20 -4.92
CA ASN A 522 30.23 43.35 -4.97
C ASN A 522 29.14 43.23 -6.07
N GLU A 523 29.37 42.40 -7.10
CA GLU A 523 28.50 42.28 -8.29
C GLU A 523 27.92 40.86 -8.52
N GLY A 524 28.19 39.88 -7.64
CA GLY A 524 27.71 38.50 -7.85
C GLY A 524 26.67 38.07 -6.82
N LEU A 525 25.50 37.59 -7.25
CA LEU A 525 24.38 37.16 -6.38
C LEU A 525 24.69 36.03 -5.39
N GLY A 526 25.83 35.34 -5.48
CA GLY A 526 26.13 34.20 -4.61
C GLY A 526 25.22 32.98 -4.85
N LEU A 527 24.65 32.86 -6.06
CA LEU A 527 23.79 31.74 -6.45
C LEU A 527 24.55 30.60 -7.14
N GLY A 528 25.74 30.87 -7.68
CA GLY A 528 26.49 29.88 -8.46
C GLY A 528 26.85 28.62 -7.67
N LEU A 529 27.47 28.75 -6.50
CA LEU A 529 27.88 27.59 -5.69
C LEU A 529 26.70 26.80 -5.09
N PRO A 530 25.62 27.44 -4.61
CA PRO A 530 24.38 26.74 -4.24
C PRO A 530 23.76 25.95 -5.40
N ILE A 531 23.78 26.50 -6.62
CA ILE A 531 23.32 25.78 -7.82
C ILE A 531 24.23 24.58 -8.10
N CYS A 532 25.56 24.75 -8.00
CA CYS A 532 26.50 23.63 -8.12
C CYS A 532 26.21 22.54 -7.08
N ALA A 533 25.96 22.90 -5.82
CA ALA A 533 25.61 21.94 -4.78
C ALA A 533 24.31 21.19 -5.11
N SER A 534 23.27 21.89 -5.55
CA SER A 534 22.00 21.26 -5.94
C SER A 534 22.14 20.32 -7.15
N ILE A 535 22.96 20.69 -8.14
CA ILE A 535 23.26 19.81 -9.29
C ILE A 535 24.05 18.58 -8.82
N MET A 536 25.04 18.74 -7.95
CA MET A 536 25.81 17.60 -7.46
C MET A 536 24.94 16.65 -6.62
N GLU A 537 24.07 17.17 -5.76
CA GLU A 537 23.13 16.37 -4.98
C GLU A 537 22.14 15.60 -5.87
N SER A 538 21.63 16.22 -6.95
CA SER A 538 20.71 15.53 -7.88
C SER A 538 21.37 14.38 -8.62
N HIS A 539 22.70 14.42 -8.77
CA HIS A 539 23.52 13.36 -9.37
C HIS A 539 24.08 12.36 -8.33
N GLY A 540 23.62 12.42 -7.07
CA GLY A 540 24.10 11.56 -5.99
C GLY A 540 25.56 11.84 -5.57
N GLY A 541 26.10 12.98 -5.99
CA GLY A 541 27.45 13.44 -5.74
C GLY A 541 27.53 14.47 -4.61
N LYS A 542 28.73 15.04 -4.43
CA LYS A 542 28.99 16.11 -3.46
C LYS A 542 29.94 17.14 -4.04
N ILE A 543 29.86 18.38 -3.57
CA ILE A 543 30.86 19.44 -3.82
C ILE A 543 31.34 19.98 -2.48
N TRP A 544 32.63 20.27 -2.36
CA TRP A 544 33.21 20.87 -1.16
C TRP A 544 34.46 21.69 -1.50
N LEU A 545 34.83 22.57 -0.58
CA LEU A 545 36.08 23.33 -0.64
C LEU A 545 37.18 22.53 0.09
N GLN A 546 38.25 22.16 -0.62
CA GLN A 546 39.37 21.37 -0.11
C GLN A 546 40.50 22.26 0.43
N SER A 547 40.97 23.23 -0.35
CA SER A 547 42.08 24.12 0.02
C SER A 547 41.60 25.56 0.18
N ARG A 548 42.11 26.23 1.21
CA ARG A 548 41.79 27.61 1.62
C ARG A 548 43.03 28.48 1.81
N ALA A 549 44.21 27.97 1.42
CA ALA A 549 45.46 28.67 1.69
C ALA A 549 45.50 30.02 0.94
N PRO A 550 46.09 31.08 1.53
CA PRO A 550 46.34 32.32 0.80
C PRO A 550 47.13 32.02 -0.47
N GLY A 551 46.57 32.37 -1.63
CA GLY A 551 47.17 32.09 -2.93
C GLY A 551 46.86 30.70 -3.53
N ALA A 552 45.95 29.90 -2.93
CA ALA A 552 45.47 28.66 -3.53
C ALA A 552 44.06 28.23 -3.05
N THR A 553 43.07 28.28 -3.94
CA THR A 553 41.71 27.74 -3.71
C THR A 553 41.57 26.41 -4.43
N GLU A 554 40.95 25.40 -3.82
CA GLU A 554 40.61 24.15 -4.51
C GLU A 554 39.19 23.71 -4.17
N PHE A 555 38.33 23.66 -5.18
CA PHE A 555 37.02 23.00 -5.08
C PHE A 555 37.12 21.58 -5.60
N ARG A 556 36.48 20.65 -4.88
CA ARG A 556 36.35 19.25 -5.29
C ARG A 556 34.89 18.87 -5.44
N LEU A 557 34.63 18.03 -6.42
CA LEU A 557 33.32 17.43 -6.64
C LEU A 557 33.49 15.93 -6.82
N SER A 558 32.55 15.15 -6.27
CA SER A 558 32.55 13.69 -6.35
C SER A 558 31.27 13.17 -6.99
N LEU A 559 31.40 12.17 -7.86
CA LEU A 559 30.30 11.52 -8.58
C LEU A 559 30.43 10.00 -8.46
N PRO A 560 29.36 9.27 -8.07
CA PRO A 560 29.42 7.82 -7.93
C PRO A 560 29.62 7.11 -9.27
N LEU A 561 30.35 5.99 -9.25
CA LEU A 561 30.53 5.10 -10.41
C LEU A 561 29.68 3.84 -10.25
N GLY A 562 28.56 3.76 -10.97
CA GLY A 562 27.66 2.59 -10.97
C GLY A 562 26.19 2.95 -11.21
N GLU A 563 25.41 1.98 -11.72
CA GLU A 563 24.01 2.16 -12.15
C GLU A 563 23.12 2.88 -11.13
N THR A 564 22.31 3.75 -11.71
CA THR A 564 21.19 4.50 -11.14
C THR A 564 20.47 3.72 -10.03
N ARG A 565 20.22 4.37 -8.90
CA ARG A 565 19.13 3.97 -8.00
C ARG A 565 17.85 3.91 -8.85
N ALA A 566 17.37 2.71 -9.13
CA ALA A 566 15.98 2.52 -9.51
C ALA A 566 15.11 3.12 -8.40
N VAL A 567 14.49 4.26 -8.67
CA VAL A 567 13.43 4.86 -7.83
C VAL A 567 12.09 4.65 -8.54
#